data_AF-A0A1V5LMT0-F1
#
_entry.id   AF-A0A1V5LMT0-F1
#
_cell.length_a   1.000
_cell.length_b   1.000
_cell.length_c   1.000
_cell.angle_alpha   90.00
_cell.angle_beta   90.00
_cell.angle_gamma   90.00
#
_symmetry.space_group_name_H-M   'P 1'
#
loop_
_entity.id
_entity.type
_entity.pdbx_description
1 polymer ?
#
loop_
_entity_poly.entity_id
_entity_poly.type
_entity_poly.pdbx_seq_one_letter_code
_entity_poly.pdbx_strand_id
1 'polypeptide(L)'
;MAKAKAKSRGPDRSAVKTTFFFFLILAALFLVARSGLLSGPWDTLVGASPIYDTDARNDRDIKRNLTRAQLRLLDRILEAELDQGGRRLGDREVRQIARGDKAVMAAYDRWRAYLEMRRSSNYVIYPRDRGR
;
A
#
# COMPACT_ATOMS: atom_id res chain seq x y z
N MET A 1 38.02 -53.52 25.36
CA MET A 1 36.83 -52.64 25.28
C MET A 1 37.29 -51.19 25.36
N ALA A 2 37.33 -50.46 24.24
CA ALA A 2 37.76 -49.06 24.20
C ALA A 2 36.54 -48.15 23.98
N LYS A 3 36.28 -47.23 24.92
CA LYS A 3 35.20 -46.23 24.83
C LYS A 3 35.63 -45.10 23.90
N ALA A 4 34.95 -44.94 22.76
CA ALA A 4 35.09 -43.77 21.89
C ALA A 4 34.42 -42.55 22.53
N LYS A 5 35.23 -41.52 22.86
CA LYS A 5 34.75 -40.22 23.32
C LYS A 5 34.29 -39.41 22.11
N ALA A 6 32.99 -39.17 21.97
CA ALA A 6 32.43 -38.28 20.95
C ALA A 6 32.84 -36.82 21.26
N LYS A 7 33.65 -36.23 20.38
CA LYS A 7 34.09 -34.84 20.45
C LYS A 7 32.94 -33.95 19.94
N SER A 8 32.30 -33.18 20.82
CA SER A 8 31.25 -32.24 20.43
C SER A 8 31.82 -31.17 19.51
N ARG A 9 31.45 -31.22 18.23
CA ARG A 9 31.78 -30.21 17.23
C ARG A 9 30.91 -28.98 17.53
N GLY A 10 31.52 -27.94 18.11
CA GLY A 10 30.84 -26.66 18.35
C GLY A 10 30.33 -26.04 17.04
N PRO A 11 29.34 -25.14 17.09
CA PRO A 11 28.69 -24.63 15.89
C PRO A 11 29.70 -23.94 14.97
N ASP A 12 29.72 -24.38 13.70
CA ASP A 12 30.60 -23.85 12.66
C ASP A 12 30.39 -22.34 12.50
N ARG A 13 31.42 -21.55 12.82
CA ARG A 13 31.38 -20.08 12.78
C ARG A 13 31.05 -19.51 11.40
N SER A 14 31.24 -20.30 10.34
CA SER A 14 30.85 -20.00 8.97
C SER A 14 29.33 -20.00 8.78
N ALA A 15 28.62 -20.99 9.34
CA ALA A 15 27.17 -21.06 9.23
C ALA A 15 26.48 -19.86 9.91
N VAL A 16 26.97 -19.45 11.09
CA VAL A 16 26.43 -18.31 11.84
C VAL A 16 26.56 -17.00 11.06
N LYS A 17 27.68 -16.79 10.35
CA LYS A 17 27.89 -15.59 9.53
C LYS A 17 26.95 -15.58 8.33
N THR A 18 26.84 -16.69 7.60
CA THR A 18 25.96 -16.79 6.42
C THR A 18 24.50 -16.57 6.78
N THR A 19 24.04 -17.15 7.90
CA THR A 19 22.68 -16.93 8.41
C THR A 19 22.46 -15.47 8.80
N PHE A 20 23.43 -14.81 9.44
CA PHE A 20 23.34 -13.39 9.79
C PHE A 20 23.25 -12.47 8.56
N PHE A 21 24.07 -12.73 7.53
CA PHE A 21 24.00 -11.98 6.27
C PHE A 21 22.67 -12.22 5.54
N PHE A 22 22.14 -13.43 5.57
CA PHE A 22 20.84 -13.75 4.99
C PHE A 22 19.71 -12.95 5.66
N PHE A 23 19.72 -12.85 6.99
CA PHE A 23 18.74 -12.04 7.73
C PHE A 23 18.91 -10.54 7.48
N LEU A 24 20.14 -10.04 7.31
CA LEU A 24 20.38 -8.65 6.93
C LEU A 24 19.84 -8.32 5.52
N ILE A 25 20.02 -9.22 4.56
CA ILE A 25 19.48 -9.06 3.20
C ILE A 25 17.95 -9.09 3.24
N LEU A 26 17.35 -10.02 3.99
CA LEU A 26 15.89 -10.08 4.18
C LEU A 26 15.34 -8.82 4.88
N ALA A 27 16.03 -8.32 5.90
CA ALA A 27 15.63 -7.10 6.60
C ALA A 27 15.75 -5.87 5.69
N ALA A 28 16.81 -5.79 4.86
CA ALA A 28 16.97 -4.73 3.88
C ALA A 28 15.89 -4.81 2.78
N LEU A 29 15.58 -6.00 2.27
CA LEU A 29 14.49 -6.20 1.31
C LEU A 29 13.13 -5.86 1.92
N PHE A 30 12.88 -6.22 3.18
CA PHE A 30 11.66 -5.86 3.90
C PHE A 30 11.56 -4.35 4.12
N LEU A 31 12.68 -3.68 4.45
CA LEU A 31 12.74 -2.24 4.60
C LEU A 31 12.49 -1.53 3.26
N VAL A 32 13.07 -2.00 2.17
CA VAL A 32 12.86 -1.47 0.81
C VAL A 32 11.41 -1.66 0.36
N ALA A 33 10.82 -2.84 0.60
CA ALA A 33 9.40 -3.11 0.30
C ALA A 33 8.45 -2.23 1.13
N ARG A 34 8.80 -1.94 2.40
CA ARG A 34 8.03 -1.07 3.28
C ARG A 34 8.20 0.42 2.97
N SER A 35 9.32 0.81 2.36
CA SER A 35 9.65 2.21 2.08
C SER A 35 9.07 2.74 0.76
N GLY A 36 8.36 1.91 -0.02
CA GLY A 36 7.75 2.33 -1.28
C GLY A 36 8.77 2.71 -2.38
N LEU A 37 10.06 2.41 -2.19
CA LEU A 37 11.15 2.80 -3.09
C LEU A 37 11.16 2.00 -4.41
N LEU A 38 10.32 0.96 -4.51
CA LEU A 38 10.10 0.16 -5.72
C LEU A 38 8.79 0.54 -6.42
N SER A 39 8.35 1.79 -6.32
CA SER A 39 7.28 2.34 -7.18
C SER A 39 7.83 2.62 -8.58
N GLY A 40 8.15 1.56 -9.32
CA GLY A 40 8.55 1.55 -10.73
C GLY A 40 8.32 0.16 -11.30
N PRO A 41 8.54 -0.02 -12.62
CA PRO A 41 7.57 -0.28 -13.68
C PRO A 41 6.80 -1.62 -13.60
N TRP A 42 6.51 -2.12 -12.40
CA TRP A 42 5.68 -3.33 -12.19
C TRP A 42 4.17 -3.05 -12.26
N ASP A 43 3.76 -1.78 -12.26
CA ASP A 43 2.35 -1.36 -12.38
C ASP A 43 1.71 -1.75 -13.72
N THR A 44 2.49 -2.00 -14.77
CA THR A 44 2.01 -2.36 -16.10
C THR A 44 1.80 -3.87 -16.32
N LEU A 45 2.26 -4.75 -15.42
CA LEU A 45 2.24 -6.20 -15.63
C LEU A 45 1.17 -6.96 -14.82
N VAL A 46 0.51 -6.33 -13.82
CA VAL A 46 -0.34 -7.06 -12.84
C VAL A 46 -1.77 -6.49 -12.69
N GLY A 47 -2.21 -5.72 -13.69
CA GLY A 47 -3.54 -5.13 -13.80
C GLY A 47 -3.53 -3.63 -13.54
N ALA A 48 -4.26 -2.89 -14.37
CA ALA A 48 -4.28 -1.44 -14.35
C ALA A 48 -4.54 -0.90 -12.92
N SER A 49 -3.63 -0.05 -12.45
CA SER A 49 -3.82 0.67 -11.20
C SER A 49 -5.05 1.57 -11.32
N PRO A 50 -5.98 1.57 -10.35
CA PRO A 50 -7.19 2.37 -10.42
C PRO A 50 -6.90 3.86 -10.63
N ILE A 51 -7.73 4.54 -11.43
CA ILE A 51 -7.63 5.97 -11.71
C ILE A 51 -8.64 6.71 -10.84
N TYR A 52 -8.18 7.68 -10.06
CA TYR A 52 -9.01 8.45 -9.13
C TYR A 52 -9.23 9.90 -9.55
N ASP A 53 -8.38 10.43 -10.43
CA ASP A 53 -8.45 11.80 -10.95
C ASP A 53 -8.03 11.77 -12.43
N THR A 54 -8.61 12.64 -13.26
CA THR A 54 -8.18 12.82 -14.65
C THR A 54 -6.80 13.45 -14.76
N ASP A 55 -6.36 14.19 -13.75
CA ASP A 55 -5.00 14.70 -13.63
C ASP A 55 -4.06 13.62 -13.10
N ALA A 56 -3.09 13.21 -13.92
CA ALA A 56 -2.12 12.19 -13.57
C ALA A 56 -1.27 12.54 -12.33
N ARG A 57 -1.10 13.84 -12.02
CA ARG A 57 -0.37 14.28 -10.83
C ARG A 57 -1.22 14.09 -9.57
N ASN A 58 -2.48 14.48 -9.61
CA ASN A 58 -3.41 14.29 -8.49
C ASN A 58 -3.67 12.81 -8.25
N ASP A 59 -3.89 12.04 -9.31
CA ASP A 59 -4.09 10.59 -9.25
C ASP A 59 -2.89 9.88 -8.61
N ARG A 60 -1.66 10.27 -8.98
CA ARG A 60 -0.45 9.75 -8.35
C ARG A 60 -0.35 10.13 -6.87
N ASP A 61 -0.72 11.36 -6.51
CA ASP A 61 -0.65 11.80 -5.11
C ASP A 61 -1.72 11.15 -4.23
N ILE A 62 -2.94 10.95 -4.75
CA ILE A 62 -3.99 10.16 -4.09
C ILE A 62 -3.44 8.77 -3.76
N LYS A 63 -2.88 8.09 -4.77
CA LYS A 63 -2.33 6.72 -4.67
C LYS A 63 -1.03 6.60 -3.88
N ARG A 64 -0.40 7.71 -3.52
CA ARG A 64 0.93 7.72 -2.94
C ARG A 64 0.98 6.90 -1.66
N ASN A 65 1.93 5.96 -1.61
CA ASN A 65 2.20 5.05 -0.48
C ASN A 65 1.04 4.10 -0.15
N LEU A 66 0.12 3.83 -1.09
CA LEU A 66 -0.94 2.85 -0.93
C LEU A 66 -0.57 1.52 -1.58
N THR A 67 -0.76 0.43 -0.85
CA THR A 67 -0.75 -0.93 -1.38
C THR A 67 -2.04 -1.23 -2.13
N ARG A 68 -2.05 -2.29 -2.96
CA ARG A 68 -3.27 -2.73 -3.67
C ARG A 68 -4.44 -3.07 -2.73
N ALA A 69 -4.15 -3.62 -1.55
CA ALA A 69 -5.16 -3.90 -0.54
C ALA A 69 -5.77 -2.59 0.02
N GLN A 70 -4.93 -1.58 0.25
CA GLN A 70 -5.37 -0.26 0.70
C GLN A 70 -6.12 0.51 -0.38
N LEU A 71 -5.75 0.37 -1.65
CA LEU A 71 -6.52 0.93 -2.78
C LEU A 71 -7.93 0.32 -2.85
N ARG A 72 -8.09 -0.98 -2.60
CA ARG A 72 -9.43 -1.60 -2.51
C ARG A 72 -10.24 -1.09 -1.32
N LEU A 73 -9.59 -0.69 -0.21
CA LEU A 73 -10.28 -0.06 0.91
C LEU A 73 -10.71 1.36 0.54
N LEU A 74 -9.85 2.12 -0.16
CA LEU A 74 -10.19 3.43 -0.70
C LEU A 74 -11.39 3.32 -1.65
N ASP A 75 -11.40 2.35 -2.57
CA ASP A 75 -12.54 2.13 -3.47
C ASP A 75 -13.86 1.93 -2.69
N ARG A 76 -13.85 1.13 -1.62
CA ARG A 76 -15.04 0.94 -0.77
C ARG A 76 -15.52 2.21 -0.09
N ILE A 77 -14.60 3.08 0.34
CA ILE A 77 -14.93 4.38 0.93
C ILE A 77 -15.59 5.26 -0.13
N LEU A 78 -15.04 5.31 -1.34
CA LEU A 78 -15.60 6.11 -2.43
C LEU A 78 -16.95 5.59 -2.91
N GLU A 79 -17.15 4.26 -2.94
CA GLU A 79 -18.45 3.66 -3.23
C GLU A 79 -19.48 4.01 -2.16
N ALA A 80 -19.12 3.93 -0.87
CA ALA A 80 -20.00 4.32 0.22
C ALA A 80 -20.38 5.81 0.16
N GLU A 81 -19.45 6.69 -0.20
CA GLU A 81 -19.73 8.12 -0.43
C GLU A 81 -20.71 8.31 -1.59
N LEU A 82 -20.50 7.59 -2.70
CA LEU A 82 -21.38 7.67 -3.85
C LEU A 82 -22.80 7.18 -3.52
N ASP A 83 -22.92 6.10 -2.75
CA ASP A 83 -24.20 5.57 -2.29
C ASP A 83 -24.94 6.55 -1.35
N GLN A 84 -24.20 7.47 -0.69
CA GLN A 84 -24.79 8.59 0.07
C GLN A 84 -25.08 9.85 -0.77
N GLY A 85 -24.94 9.76 -2.09
CA GLY A 85 -25.17 10.85 -3.04
C GLY A 85 -23.98 11.80 -3.21
N GLY A 86 -22.76 11.33 -2.98
CA GLY A 86 -21.53 12.15 -3.10
C GLY A 86 -21.32 13.12 -1.92
N ARG A 87 -21.98 12.87 -0.79
CA ARG A 87 -21.79 13.62 0.45
C ARG A 87 -20.58 13.05 1.19
N ARG A 88 -19.73 13.95 1.72
CA ARG A 88 -18.56 13.57 2.50
C ARG A 88 -18.98 12.62 3.63
N LEU A 89 -18.31 11.48 3.71
CA LEU A 89 -18.52 10.52 4.77
C LEU A 89 -18.00 11.07 6.10
N GLY A 90 -18.66 10.72 7.20
CA GLY A 90 -18.19 11.08 8.53
C GLY A 90 -16.91 10.34 8.91
N ASP A 91 -16.03 10.97 9.68
CA ASP A 91 -14.73 10.41 10.09
C ASP A 91 -14.83 9.02 10.72
N ARG A 92 -15.92 8.75 11.46
CA ARG A 92 -16.18 7.44 12.07
C ARG A 92 -16.44 6.36 11.04
N GLU A 93 -17.18 6.68 9.99
CA GLU A 93 -17.54 5.77 8.91
C GLU A 93 -16.33 5.46 8.04
N VAL A 94 -15.57 6.50 7.65
CA VAL A 94 -14.29 6.37 6.94
C VAL A 94 -13.34 5.49 7.75
N ARG A 95 -13.19 5.74 9.06
CA ARG A 95 -12.33 4.93 9.94
C ARG A 95 -12.78 3.46 10.00
N GLN A 96 -14.09 3.20 10.02
CA GLN A 96 -14.64 1.85 10.07
C GLN A 96 -14.33 1.09 8.77
N ILE A 97 -14.52 1.71 7.61
CA ILE A 97 -14.23 1.09 6.31
C ILE A 97 -12.71 0.92 6.11
N ALA A 98 -11.93 1.95 6.46
CA ALA A 98 -10.46 1.93 6.39
C ALA A 98 -9.83 1.00 7.44
N ARG A 99 -10.60 0.44 8.38
CA ARG A 99 -10.10 -0.37 9.51
C ARG A 99 -9.00 0.35 10.33
N GLY A 100 -9.11 1.68 10.43
CA GLY A 100 -8.13 2.52 11.10
C GLY A 100 -6.80 2.72 10.34
N ASP A 101 -6.72 2.32 9.06
CA ASP A 101 -5.53 2.54 8.24
C ASP A 101 -5.37 4.04 7.92
N LYS A 102 -4.34 4.65 8.50
CA LYS A 102 -4.05 6.08 8.35
C LYS A 102 -3.70 6.46 6.92
N ALA A 103 -3.08 5.57 6.14
CA ALA A 103 -2.72 5.86 4.76
C ALA A 103 -3.96 5.93 3.87
N VAL A 104 -4.92 5.03 4.09
CA VAL A 104 -6.21 5.03 3.39
C VAL A 104 -7.03 6.27 3.74
N MET A 105 -7.11 6.61 5.04
CA MET A 105 -7.81 7.83 5.49
C MET A 105 -7.19 9.09 4.88
N ALA A 106 -5.86 9.22 4.91
CA ALA A 106 -5.17 10.36 4.31
C ALA A 106 -5.37 10.44 2.78
N ALA A 107 -5.44 9.30 2.09
CA ALA A 107 -5.71 9.28 0.66
C ALA A 107 -7.14 9.74 0.34
N TYR A 108 -8.11 9.35 1.17
CA TYR A 108 -9.48 9.85 1.06
C TYR A 108 -9.55 11.37 1.30
N ASP A 109 -8.83 11.90 2.29
CA ASP A 109 -8.76 13.34 2.52
C ASP A 109 -8.13 14.10 1.35
N ARG A 110 -7.04 13.58 0.76
CA ARG A 110 -6.43 14.15 -0.45
C ARG A 110 -7.41 14.16 -1.62
N TRP A 111 -8.09 13.04 -1.84
CA TRP A 111 -9.11 12.88 -2.88
C TRP A 111 -10.25 13.89 -2.70
N ARG A 112 -10.77 14.06 -1.48
CA ARG A 112 -11.77 15.08 -1.15
C ARG A 112 -11.26 16.49 -1.36
N ALA A 113 -10.01 16.78 -0.98
CA ALA A 113 -9.42 18.10 -1.20
C ALA A 113 -9.36 18.42 -2.70
N TYR A 114 -8.97 17.47 -3.56
CA TYR A 114 -8.97 17.68 -5.00
C TYR A 114 -10.37 17.82 -5.59
N LEU A 115 -11.35 17.07 -5.07
CA LEU A 115 -12.76 17.24 -5.42
C LEU A 115 -13.29 18.63 -5.05
N GLU A 116 -12.91 19.16 -3.88
CA GLU A 116 -13.33 20.48 -3.38
C GLU A 116 -12.58 21.63 -4.06
N MET A 117 -11.35 21.40 -4.52
CA MET A 117 -10.51 22.42 -5.15
C MET A 117 -11.01 22.91 -6.51
N ARG A 118 -12.04 22.29 -7.14
CA ARG A 118 -12.76 22.66 -8.39
C ARG A 118 -12.29 23.96 -9.10
N ARG A 119 -11.03 23.99 -9.54
CA ARG A 119 -10.42 25.12 -10.28
C ARG A 119 -9.71 24.70 -11.55
N SER A 120 -9.65 23.42 -11.87
CA SER A 120 -9.29 22.95 -13.21
C SER A 120 -10.39 22.04 -13.73
N SER A 121 -10.48 21.93 -15.04
CA SER A 121 -11.42 21.13 -15.84
C SER A 121 -11.38 19.61 -15.57
N ASN A 122 -10.83 19.20 -14.42
CA ASN A 122 -10.58 17.84 -14.00
C ASN A 122 -11.77 17.33 -13.17
N TYR A 123 -12.19 16.10 -13.44
CA TYR A 123 -13.22 15.43 -12.66
C TYR A 123 -12.63 14.22 -11.95
N VAL A 124 -13.15 13.98 -10.77
CA VAL A 124 -12.73 12.91 -9.90
C VAL A 124 -13.53 11.66 -10.28
N ILE A 125 -12.87 10.51 -10.35
CA ILE A 125 -13.44 9.27 -10.91
C ILE A 125 -13.79 8.32 -9.76
N TYR A 126 -15.09 8.06 -9.58
CA TYR A 126 -15.53 7.02 -8.65
C TYR A 126 -15.20 5.63 -9.21
N PRO A 127 -15.01 4.60 -8.36
CA PRO A 127 -14.80 3.23 -8.81
C PRO A 127 -15.88 2.73 -9.78
N ARG A 128 -17.14 3.15 -9.55
CA ARG A 128 -18.30 2.81 -10.39
C ARG A 128 -18.22 3.43 -11.81
N ASP A 129 -17.52 4.55 -11.98
CA ASP A 129 -17.40 5.28 -13.26
C ASP A 129 -16.25 4.77 -14.13
N ARG A 130 -15.38 3.90 -13.60
CA ARG A 130 -14.17 3.43 -14.30
C ARG A 130 -14.42 2.52 -15.50
N GLY A 131 -15.67 2.12 -15.74
CA GLY A 131 -16.02 1.08 -16.70
C GLY A 131 -15.53 -0.29 -16.24
N ARG A 132 -16.40 -1.30 -16.31
CA ARG A 132 -15.97 -2.70 -16.20
C ARG A 132 -15.35 -3.16 -17.51
#